data_AF-C2FVM0-F1
#
_entry.id   AF-C2FVM0-F1
#
_cell.length_a   1.000
_cell.length_b   1.000
_cell.length_c   1.000
_cell.angle_alpha   90.00
_cell.angle_beta   90.00
_cell.angle_gamma   90.00
#
_symmetry.space_group_name_H-M   'P 1'
#
loop_
_entity.id
_entity.type
_entity.pdbx_description
1 polymer ?
#
loop_
_entity_poly.entity_id
_entity_poly.type
_entity_poly.pdbx_seq_one_letter_code
_entity_poly.pdbx_strand_id
1 'polypeptide(L)'
;MFQGTWAFSTYEERDECEIIGSEGRLSFSFFDQRIIRLSNNDGEQEFKFEPLPHVQQPMIEEVVNYFGGRDTNPCSAAEGLAVMQVMDSFTGDESLSVLK
;
A
#
# COMPACT_ATOMS: atom_id res chain seq x y z
N MET A 1 -3.94 -2.30 15.81
CA MET A 1 -5.35 -2.06 15.48
C MET A 1 -5.36 -1.21 14.23
N PHE A 2 -5.82 -1.74 13.10
CA PHE A 2 -5.97 -0.96 11.86
C PHE A 2 -7.31 -0.24 11.90
N GLN A 3 -7.35 1.02 11.48
CA GLN A 3 -8.57 1.80 11.38
C GLN A 3 -8.74 2.27 9.94
N GLY A 4 -9.93 2.05 9.39
CA GLY A 4 -10.33 2.56 8.09
C GLY A 4 -11.73 3.15 8.20
N THR A 5 -12.01 4.20 7.44
CA THR A 5 -13.36 4.76 7.33
C THR A 5 -13.67 4.92 5.85
N TRP A 6 -14.75 4.27 5.41
CA TRP A 6 -15.24 4.41 4.06
C TRP A 6 -16.69 4.88 4.12
N ALA A 7 -16.94 6.11 3.66
CA ALA A 7 -18.26 6.71 3.65
C ALA A 7 -18.53 7.35 2.29
N PHE A 8 -19.63 6.94 1.65
CA PHE A 8 -20.02 7.41 0.31
C PHE A 8 -21.14 8.47 0.32
N SER A 9 -21.67 8.77 1.51
CA SER A 9 -22.75 9.74 1.72
C SER A 9 -22.28 10.96 2.50
N THR A 10 -21.02 11.36 2.32
CA THR A 10 -20.42 12.53 2.96
C THR A 10 -20.49 13.75 2.04
N TYR A 11 -20.44 14.93 2.64
CA TYR A 11 -20.34 16.18 1.88
C TYR A 11 -18.95 16.38 1.27
N GLU A 12 -17.91 15.89 1.95
CA GLU A 12 -16.52 16.05 1.53
C GLU A 12 -16.01 14.82 0.79
N GLU A 13 -15.26 15.06 -0.28
CA GLU A 13 -14.43 14.06 -0.95
C GLU A 13 -13.07 14.01 -0.23
N ARG A 14 -12.74 12.85 0.34
CA ARG A 14 -11.49 12.65 1.08
C ARG A 14 -10.85 11.32 0.72
N ASP A 15 -9.61 11.39 0.26
CA ASP A 15 -8.71 10.25 0.08
C ASP A 15 -7.42 10.54 0.87
N GLU A 16 -7.29 9.87 2.01
CA GLU A 16 -6.17 10.09 2.91
C GLU A 16 -5.80 8.79 3.64
N CYS A 17 -4.52 8.45 3.54
CA CYS A 17 -3.86 7.43 4.34
C CYS A 17 -2.87 8.11 5.28
N GLU A 18 -2.83 7.65 6.53
CA GLU A 18 -1.87 8.12 7.50
C GLU A 18 -1.06 6.97 8.10
N ILE A 19 0.26 7.17 8.20
CA ILE A 19 1.16 6.31 8.96
C ILE A 19 1.62 7.11 10.18
N ILE A 20 1.16 6.69 11.36
CA ILE A 20 1.42 7.38 12.63
C ILE A 20 2.52 6.65 13.38
N GLY A 21 3.64 7.34 13.63
CA GLY A 21 4.76 6.84 14.42
C GLY A 21 4.99 7.66 15.69
N SER A 22 5.96 7.24 16.51
CA SER A 22 6.33 7.96 17.74
C SER A 22 6.94 9.33 17.49
N GLU A 23 7.51 9.54 16.30
CA GLU A 23 8.25 10.75 15.94
C GLU A 23 7.48 11.68 15.00
N GLY A 24 6.25 11.32 14.62
CA GLY A 24 5.46 12.11 13.68
C GLY A 24 4.46 11.27 12.90
N ARG A 25 3.90 11.89 11.86
CA ARG A 25 2.86 11.32 11.00
C ARG A 25 3.19 11.57 9.53
N LEU A 26 3.11 10.53 8.71
CA LEU A 26 3.07 10.64 7.25
C LEU A 26 1.62 10.64 6.78
N SER A 27 1.25 11.52 5.86
CA SER A 27 -0.05 11.50 5.18
C SER A 27 0.08 11.60 3.66
N PHE A 28 -0.75 10.85 2.95
CA PHE A 28 -0.76 10.81 1.49
C PHE A 28 -2.12 10.35 0.96
N SER A 29 -2.39 10.63 -0.32
CA SER A 29 -3.58 10.15 -1.03
C SER A 29 -3.23 8.88 -1.83
N PHE A 30 -4.14 7.91 -1.89
CA PHE A 30 -3.95 6.69 -2.68
C PHE A 30 -4.07 6.95 -4.19
N PHE A 31 -4.96 7.85 -4.59
CA PHE A 31 -5.26 8.15 -5.99
C PHE A 31 -4.49 9.38 -6.51
N ASP A 32 -4.28 10.39 -5.67
CA ASP A 32 -3.46 11.56 -5.95
C ASP A 32 -2.06 11.40 -5.32
N GLN A 33 -1.25 10.54 -5.94
CA GLN A 33 0.07 10.11 -5.44
C GLN A 33 1.17 11.17 -5.59
N ARG A 34 0.83 12.45 -5.74
CA ARG A 34 1.81 13.51 -6.07
C ARG A 34 2.54 14.04 -4.85
N ILE A 35 1.95 13.98 -3.66
CA ILE A 35 2.49 14.60 -2.45
C ILE A 35 2.36 13.66 -1.26
N ILE A 36 3.49 13.39 -0.60
CA ILE A 36 3.54 12.80 0.75
C ILE A 36 3.90 13.92 1.72
N ARG A 37 3.14 14.06 2.81
CA ARG A 37 3.40 15.04 3.87
C ARG A 37 3.95 14.34 5.10
N LEU A 38 5.03 14.87 5.67
CA LEU A 38 5.55 14.49 6.99
C LEU A 38 5.27 15.63 7.96
N SER A 39 4.59 15.32 9.07
CA SER A 39 4.36 16.24 10.18
C SER A 39 5.07 15.71 11.42
N ASN A 40 6.03 16.46 11.95
CA ASN A 40 6.80 16.12 13.14
C ASN A 40 7.16 17.37 13.97
N ASN A 41 8.02 17.22 14.98
CA ASN A 41 8.45 18.32 15.85
C ASN A 41 9.20 19.45 15.10
N ASP A 42 9.74 19.17 13.91
CA ASP A 42 10.42 20.14 13.05
C ASP A 42 9.45 20.89 12.11
N GLY A 43 8.15 20.55 12.16
CA GLY A 43 7.10 21.15 11.35
C GLY A 43 6.57 20.22 10.27
N GLU A 44 6.06 20.80 9.18
CA GLU A 44 5.55 20.06 8.02
C GLU A 44 6.55 20.10 6.85
N GLN A 45 6.75 18.93 6.24
CA GLN A 45 7.60 18.74 5.05
C GLN A 45 6.78 18.05 3.96
N GLU A 46 6.90 18.51 2.72
CA GLU A 46 6.26 17.90 1.57
C GLU A 46 7.31 17.22 0.67
N PHE A 47 7.06 15.96 0.32
CA PHE A 47 7.79 15.21 -0.68
C PHE A 47 6.93 15.11 -1.94
N LYS A 48 7.41 15.71 -3.04
CA LYS A 48 6.69 15.77 -4.32
C LYS A 48 7.27 14.78 -5.31
N PHE A 49 6.40 14.01 -5.94
CA PHE A 49 6.75 12.99 -6.93
C PHE A 49 6.12 13.31 -8.27
N GLU A 50 6.88 13.07 -9.34
CA GLU A 50 6.33 13.14 -10.68
C GLU A 50 5.40 11.95 -10.93
N PRO A 51 4.26 12.16 -11.60
CA PRO A 51 3.35 11.08 -11.91
C PRO A 51 4.03 10.05 -12.82
N LEU A 52 3.89 8.77 -12.46
CA LEU A 52 4.34 7.69 -13.32
C LEU A 52 3.51 7.67 -14.61
N PRO A 53 4.13 7.56 -15.79
CA PRO A 53 3.40 7.42 -17.05
C PRO A 53 2.53 6.16 -17.08
N HIS A 54 3.03 5.08 -16.46
CA HIS A 54 2.40 3.77 -16.38
C HIS A 54 2.62 3.18 -14.98
N VAL A 55 1.57 3.15 -14.16
CA VAL A 55 1.66 2.71 -12.75
C VAL A 55 2.16 1.27 -12.62
N GLN A 56 1.72 0.37 -13.51
CA GLN A 56 2.05 -1.06 -13.45
C GLN A 56 3.38 -1.41 -14.11
N GLN A 57 3.97 -0.50 -14.89
CA GLN A 57 5.18 -0.77 -15.67
C GLN A 57 6.35 -1.31 -14.84
N PRO A 58 6.68 -0.73 -13.66
CA PRO A 58 7.79 -1.24 -12.85
C PRO A 58 7.62 -2.71 -12.47
N MET A 59 6.41 -3.11 -12.04
CA MET A 59 6.14 -4.50 -11.68
C MET A 59 6.18 -5.43 -12.90
N ILE A 60 5.69 -4.98 -14.07
CA ILE A 60 5.73 -5.75 -15.31
C ILE A 60 7.18 -6.01 -15.73
N GLU A 61 8.05 -4.99 -15.64
CA GLU A 61 9.46 -5.10 -15.99
C GLU A 61 10.17 -6.13 -15.11
N GLU A 62 9.94 -6.09 -13.79
CA GLU A 62 10.50 -7.06 -12.84
C GLU A 62 10.06 -8.50 -13.15
N VAL A 63 8.76 -8.71 -13.44
CA VAL A 63 8.22 -10.03 -13.81
C VAL A 63 8.86 -10.54 -15.10
N VAL A 64 9.01 -9.67 -16.10
CA VAL A 64 9.65 -10.00 -17.39
C VAL A 64 11.15 -10.29 -17.21
N ASN A 65 11.83 -9.61 -16.29
CA ASN A 65 13.22 -9.88 -15.95
C ASN A 65 13.37 -11.25 -15.26
N TYR A 66 12.50 -11.57 -14.30
CA TYR A 66 12.49 -12.86 -13.62
C TYR A 66 12.29 -14.04 -14.58
N PHE A 67 11.22 -14.03 -15.39
CA PHE A 67 10.96 -15.11 -16.35
C PHE A 67 12.00 -15.16 -17.48
N GLY A 68 12.68 -14.05 -17.75
CA GLY A 68 13.82 -13.99 -18.68
C GLY A 68 15.15 -14.46 -18.08
N GLY A 69 15.20 -14.87 -16.81
CA GLY A 69 16.41 -15.29 -16.11
C GLY A 69 17.42 -14.17 -15.86
N ARG A 70 16.98 -12.91 -15.89
CA ARG A 70 17.80 -11.71 -15.71
C ARG A 70 17.78 -11.18 -14.28
N ASP A 71 16.75 -11.52 -13.51
CA ASP A 71 16.60 -11.10 -12.12
C ASP A 71 15.89 -12.17 -11.27
N THR A 72 15.75 -11.90 -9.98
CA THR A 72 15.06 -12.70 -8.99
C THR A 72 13.55 -12.45 -9.01
N ASN A 73 12.79 -13.34 -8.36
CA ASN A 73 11.33 -13.19 -8.31
C ASN A 73 10.95 -11.94 -7.48
N PRO A 74 10.24 -10.95 -8.04
CA PRO A 74 9.87 -9.73 -7.32
C PRO A 74 8.82 -9.94 -6.22
N CYS A 75 8.11 -11.08 -6.23
CA CYS A 75 7.14 -11.41 -5.19
C CYS A 75 7.02 -12.93 -5.03
N SER A 76 7.50 -13.45 -3.90
CA SER A 76 7.46 -14.89 -3.62
C SER A 76 6.05 -15.37 -3.26
N ALA A 77 5.78 -16.66 -3.48
CA ALA A 77 4.51 -17.27 -3.06
C ALA A 77 4.30 -17.19 -1.54
N ALA A 78 5.39 -17.20 -0.76
CA ALA A 78 5.34 -17.07 0.70
C ALA A 78 4.87 -15.67 1.14
N GLU A 79 5.35 -14.61 0.49
CA GLU A 79 4.89 -13.24 0.73
C GLU A 79 3.42 -13.07 0.32
N GLY A 80 3.03 -13.61 -0.84
CA GLY A 80 1.64 -13.63 -1.28
C GLY A 80 0.71 -14.32 -0.27
N LEU A 81 1.13 -15.48 0.26
CA LEU A 81 0.36 -16.20 1.29
C LEU A 81 0.19 -15.38 2.57
N ALA A 82 1.25 -14.70 3.03
CA ALA A 82 1.16 -13.85 4.22
C ALA A 82 0.14 -12.71 4.05
N VAL A 83 0.11 -12.07 2.86
CA VAL A 83 -0.89 -11.04 2.56
C VAL A 83 -2.30 -11.63 2.53
N MET A 84 -2.48 -12.80 1.91
CA MET A 84 -3.78 -13.50 1.90
C MET A 84 -4.28 -13.81 3.31
N GLN A 85 -3.43 -14.34 4.18
CA GLN A 85 -3.79 -14.63 5.58
C GLN A 85 -4.27 -13.38 6.34
N VAL A 86 -3.64 -12.23 6.09
CA VAL A 86 -4.09 -10.95 6.67
C VAL A 86 -5.45 -10.56 6.11
N MET A 87 -5.67 -10.68 4.81
CA MET A 87 -6.98 -10.41 4.19
C MET A 87 -8.08 -11.31 4.76
N ASP A 88 -7.80 -12.61 4.91
CA ASP A 88 -8.73 -13.59 5.47
C ASP A 88 -9.08 -13.27 6.93
N SER A 89 -8.11 -12.76 7.70
CA SER A 89 -8.32 -12.35 9.10
C SER A 89 -9.35 -11.23 9.25
N PHE A 90 -9.58 -10.43 8.20
CA PHE A 90 -10.60 -9.37 8.19
C PHE A 90 -11.99 -9.87 7.78
N THR A 91 -12.07 -10.92 6.95
CA THR A 91 -13.34 -11.45 6.44
C THR A 91 -13.93 -12.54 7.33
N GLY A 92 -13.15 -13.07 8.28
CA GLY A 92 -13.60 -14.10 9.23
C GLY A 92 -13.83 -15.47 8.59
N ASP A 93 -13.30 -15.68 7.39
CA ASP A 93 -13.47 -16.92 6.66
C ASP A 93 -12.44 -17.96 7.13
N GLU A 94 -12.83 -18.80 8.09
CA GLU A 94 -12.01 -19.92 8.58
C GLU A 94 -11.83 -21.04 7.55
N SER A 95 -12.46 -20.96 6.36
CA SER A 95 -12.41 -22.05 5.36
C SER A 95 -11.03 -22.31 4.75
N LEU A 96 -10.07 -21.39 4.89
CA LEU A 96 -8.68 -21.58 4.46
C LEU A 96 -7.79 -22.22 5.55
N SER A 97 -8.31 -22.48 6.75
CA SER A 97 -7.62 -23.28 7.78
C SER A 97 -7.39 -24.74 7.36
N VAL A 98 -8.03 -25.20 6.28
CA VAL A 98 -7.96 -26.57 5.74
C VAL A 98 -6.71 -26.80 4.86
N LEU A 99 -5.94 -25.76 4.56
CA LEU A 99 -4.67 -25.87 3.82
C LEU A 99 -3.43 -26.03 4.73
N LYS A 100 -3.62 -26.28 6.03
CA LYS A 100 -2.55 -26.69 6.95
C LYS A 100 -2.24 -28.19 6.85
#